data_AF-B9L0M5-F1
#
_entry.id   AF-B9L0M5-F1
#
_cell.length_a   1.000
_cell.length_b   1.000
_cell.length_c   1.000
_cell.angle_alpha   90.00
_cell.angle_beta   90.00
_cell.angle_gamma   90.00
#
_symmetry.space_group_name_H-M   'P 1'
#
loop_
_entity.id
_entity.type
_entity.pdbx_description
1 polymer ?
#
loop_
_entity_poly.entity_id
_entity_poly.type
_entity_poly.pdbx_seq_one_letter_code
_entity_poly.pdbx_strand_id
1 'polypeptide(L)'
;MPGETLLVFQSGGPTGVINATLAGVVEQARSSGYTRVLGAQHGITGLVTETLVDLSALSPAQLDRLARTPGAALGTSRQRLDESSSRAALATLRVHRVTAVVAIGGNDTAASALALLAHAEQAGYPLAVVLAPKTIDNDLAETDHTPGYPSAARFLALATRDLMLDCRSLATFYAFTVLEVQGRNAGWLVAACGLAIDESLATHLQLVFPERPPRSSHDLAEEFASLQQRLGWLLLVVPETLRREDGRPLAEAAPRWVDPHGHPYPPSPAEALAHALETVCGARARVIRPGALARCFRETVVELDREEARAIGRTAVEWLATGQSAVMVGIERLSDDPYRVRFRPVPLQRVADHERLLPPEFISQDGRRATTAFARYARPLVGEFAATETHHAWSR
;
A
#
# COMPACT_ATOMS: atom_id res chain seq x y z
N MET A 1 27.19 -20.39 -13.28
CA MET A 1 26.25 -21.01 -12.32
C MET A 1 25.69 -19.89 -11.48
N PRO A 2 24.37 -19.78 -11.29
CA PRO A 2 23.82 -18.92 -10.23
C PRO A 2 24.58 -19.23 -8.94
N GLY A 3 24.99 -18.19 -8.20
CA GLY A 3 25.59 -18.42 -6.89
C GLY A 3 24.61 -19.18 -6.00
N GLU A 4 25.15 -20.05 -5.16
CA GLU A 4 24.41 -20.96 -4.29
C GLU A 4 23.48 -20.24 -3.29
N THR A 5 23.73 -18.96 -3.01
CA THR A 5 22.99 -18.17 -2.03
C THR A 5 22.07 -17.12 -2.69
N LEU A 6 20.79 -17.15 -2.32
CA LEU A 6 19.81 -16.09 -2.56
C LEU A 6 19.61 -15.27 -1.28
N LEU A 7 19.52 -13.95 -1.41
CA LEU A 7 19.12 -13.06 -0.32
C LEU A 7 17.76 -12.44 -0.58
N VAL A 8 16.97 -12.26 0.47
CA VAL A 8 15.67 -11.59 0.43
C VAL A 8 15.57 -10.58 1.55
N PHE A 9 14.91 -9.46 1.30
CA PHE A 9 14.62 -8.47 2.33
C PHE A 9 13.27 -7.81 2.11
N GLN A 10 12.69 -7.34 3.21
CA GLN A 10 11.42 -6.59 3.23
C GLN A 10 11.73 -5.12 3.52
N SER A 11 11.07 -4.20 2.81
CA SER A 11 11.30 -2.75 2.95
C SER A 11 10.01 -1.95 2.85
N GLY A 12 10.00 -0.77 3.47
CA GLY A 12 8.85 0.13 3.54
C GLY A 12 7.77 -0.30 4.54
N GLY A 13 6.56 0.25 4.38
CA GLY A 13 5.42 -0.07 5.23
C GLY A 13 4.99 -1.55 5.13
N PRO A 14 4.73 -2.24 6.25
CA PRO A 14 4.22 -3.62 6.23
C PRO A 14 2.81 -3.72 5.60
N THR A 15 2.44 -4.93 5.16
CA THR A 15 1.09 -5.23 4.66
C THR A 15 0.55 -6.51 5.31
N GLY A 16 -0.71 -6.86 5.01
CA GLY A 16 -1.31 -8.13 5.43
C GLY A 16 -0.71 -9.36 4.76
N VAL A 17 0.00 -9.18 3.63
CA VAL A 17 0.45 -10.28 2.75
C VAL A 17 1.93 -10.23 2.37
N ILE A 18 2.72 -9.25 2.83
CA ILE A 18 4.16 -9.15 2.52
C ILE A 18 4.95 -10.42 2.91
N ASN A 19 4.50 -11.13 3.95
CA ASN A 19 5.08 -12.41 4.36
C ASN A 19 4.68 -13.58 3.44
N ALA A 20 3.58 -13.48 2.70
CA ALA A 20 3.23 -14.44 1.67
C ALA A 20 4.20 -14.38 0.50
N THR A 21 4.61 -13.17 0.09
CA THR A 21 5.71 -12.98 -0.88
C THR A 21 7.01 -13.58 -0.38
N LEU A 22 7.40 -13.31 0.87
CA LEU A 22 8.59 -13.92 1.48
C LEU A 22 8.52 -15.45 1.48
N ALA A 23 7.36 -16.02 1.84
CA ALA A 23 7.15 -17.46 1.82
C ALA A 23 7.31 -18.03 0.40
N GLY A 24 6.77 -17.37 -0.62
CA GLY A 24 6.94 -17.74 -2.03
C GLY A 24 8.39 -17.71 -2.49
N VAL A 25 9.18 -16.73 -2.05
CA VAL A 25 10.62 -16.67 -2.33
C VAL A 25 11.35 -17.88 -1.74
N VAL A 26 11.15 -18.17 -0.46
CA VAL A 26 11.81 -19.30 0.21
C VAL A 26 11.36 -20.65 -0.37
N GLU A 27 10.08 -20.77 -0.72
CA GLU A 27 9.50 -21.95 -1.37
C GLU A 27 10.18 -22.25 -2.71
N GLN A 28 10.27 -21.25 -3.59
CA GLN A 28 10.81 -21.43 -4.94
C GLN A 28 12.34 -21.56 -4.96
N ALA A 29 13.05 -20.92 -4.03
CA ALA A 29 14.51 -20.96 -4.01
C ALA A 29 15.06 -22.40 -3.97
N ARG A 30 14.36 -23.29 -3.26
CA ARG A 30 14.70 -24.72 -3.15
C ARG A 30 14.63 -25.46 -4.48
N SER A 31 13.58 -25.24 -5.26
CA SER A 31 13.39 -25.88 -6.56
C SER A 31 14.25 -25.24 -7.65
N SER A 32 14.65 -23.99 -7.48
CA SER A 32 15.47 -23.23 -8.43
C SER A 32 16.98 -23.40 -8.25
N GLY A 33 17.42 -24.30 -7.36
CA GLY A 33 18.84 -24.66 -7.19
C GLY A 33 19.65 -23.76 -6.25
N TYR A 34 19.01 -22.84 -5.51
CA TYR A 34 19.67 -22.11 -4.43
C TYR A 34 19.77 -23.01 -3.19
N THR A 35 20.99 -23.25 -2.69
CA THR A 35 21.25 -24.10 -1.52
C THR A 35 21.10 -23.35 -0.20
N ARG A 36 21.20 -22.01 -0.25
CA ARG A 36 21.05 -21.14 0.93
C ARG A 36 20.15 -19.94 0.64
N VAL A 37 19.23 -19.65 1.55
CA VAL A 37 18.34 -18.49 1.49
C VAL A 37 18.53 -17.65 2.74
N LEU A 38 19.04 -16.43 2.56
CA LEU A 38 19.29 -15.48 3.64
C LEU A 38 18.23 -14.39 3.66
N GLY A 39 17.68 -14.10 4.83
CA GLY A 39 16.83 -12.94 5.08
C GLY A 39 17.65 -11.81 5.72
N ALA A 40 17.69 -10.62 5.11
CA ALA A 40 18.26 -9.45 5.80
C ALA A 40 17.23 -8.86 6.76
N GLN A 41 17.56 -8.80 8.05
CA GLN A 41 16.67 -8.25 9.07
C GLN A 41 16.60 -6.72 8.93
N HIS A 42 15.42 -6.14 9.06
CA HIS A 42 15.21 -4.69 8.93
C HIS A 42 15.66 -4.15 7.56
N GLY A 43 15.45 -4.91 6.48
CA GLY A 43 15.68 -4.43 5.11
C GLY A 43 17.15 -4.18 4.78
N ILE A 44 17.43 -3.05 4.12
CA ILE A 44 18.79 -2.61 3.77
C ILE A 44 19.68 -2.47 5.01
N THR A 45 19.11 -2.12 6.16
CA THR A 45 19.89 -1.96 7.39
C THR A 45 20.59 -3.25 7.78
N GLY A 46 19.88 -4.38 7.84
CA GLY A 46 20.52 -5.67 8.13
C GLY A 46 21.45 -6.14 7.02
N LEU A 47 21.24 -5.73 5.77
CA LEU A 47 22.20 -6.01 4.70
C LEU A 47 23.52 -5.26 4.94
N VAL A 48 23.45 -4.00 5.38
CA VAL A 48 24.62 -3.15 5.67
C VAL A 48 25.33 -3.58 6.96
N THR A 49 24.58 -4.01 7.98
CA THR A 49 25.11 -4.40 9.29
C THR A 49 25.36 -5.90 9.44
N GLU A 50 25.27 -6.66 8.34
CA GLU A 50 25.41 -8.13 8.32
C GLU A 50 24.47 -8.85 9.32
N THR A 51 23.29 -8.30 9.55
CA THR A 51 22.27 -8.87 10.44
C THR A 51 21.33 -9.75 9.61
N LEU A 52 21.75 -11.00 9.39
CA LEU A 52 21.10 -11.95 8.49
C LEU A 52 20.52 -13.15 9.26
N VAL A 53 19.40 -13.68 8.79
CA VAL A 53 18.79 -14.93 9.27
C VAL A 53 18.80 -15.98 8.16
N ASP A 54 19.07 -17.23 8.50
CA ASP A 54 18.99 -18.35 7.56
C ASP A 54 17.55 -18.89 7.48
N LEU A 55 16.95 -18.82 6.29
CA LEU A 55 15.57 -19.24 6.02
C LEU A 55 15.52 -20.62 5.34
N SER A 56 16.68 -21.23 5.04
CA SER A 56 16.79 -22.42 4.19
C SER A 56 16.07 -23.63 4.76
N ALA A 57 15.93 -23.71 6.09
CA ALA A 57 15.35 -24.86 6.80
C ALA A 57 13.84 -24.74 7.11
N LEU A 58 13.15 -23.67 6.68
CA LEU A 58 11.71 -23.49 7.00
C LEU A 58 10.82 -24.56 6.35
N SER A 59 10.19 -25.42 7.14
CA SER A 59 9.26 -26.45 6.64
C SER A 59 8.07 -25.83 5.87
N PRO A 60 7.40 -26.58 4.97
CA PRO A 60 6.18 -26.11 4.29
C PRO A 60 5.13 -25.56 5.26
N ALA A 61 4.92 -26.23 6.39
CA ALA A 61 3.99 -25.76 7.42
C ALA A 61 4.41 -24.44 8.07
N GLN A 62 5.72 -24.17 8.22
CA GLN A 62 6.21 -22.86 8.69
C GLN A 62 6.01 -21.78 7.63
N LEU A 63 6.24 -22.09 6.36
CA LEU A 63 6.00 -21.17 5.24
C LEU A 63 4.53 -20.80 5.13
N ASP A 64 3.62 -21.76 5.30
CA ASP A 64 2.18 -21.49 5.30
C ASP A 64 1.74 -20.63 6.49
N ARG A 65 2.34 -20.82 7.68
CA ARG A 65 2.09 -19.94 8.82
C ARG A 65 2.63 -18.54 8.57
N LEU A 66 3.83 -18.42 8.00
CA LEU A 66 4.43 -17.15 7.62
C LEU A 66 3.53 -16.40 6.63
N ALA A 67 3.06 -17.08 5.58
CA ALA A 67 2.19 -16.49 4.56
C ALA A 67 0.86 -15.97 5.11
N ARG A 68 0.38 -16.50 6.24
CA ARG A 68 -0.85 -16.07 6.92
C ARG A 68 -0.62 -15.06 8.05
N THR A 69 0.62 -14.66 8.28
CA THR A 69 1.00 -13.73 9.35
C THR A 69 1.14 -12.32 8.79
N PRO A 70 0.33 -11.33 9.24
CA PRO A 70 0.47 -9.95 8.79
C PRO A 70 1.73 -9.29 9.37
N GLY A 71 2.08 -8.11 8.84
CA GLY A 71 3.31 -7.41 9.21
C GLY A 71 4.52 -7.90 8.40
N ALA A 72 5.72 -7.43 8.73
CA ALA A 72 6.96 -7.82 8.05
C ALA A 72 7.80 -8.70 8.98
N ALA A 73 7.87 -10.00 8.72
CA ALA A 73 8.54 -10.98 9.59
C ALA A 73 10.04 -10.75 9.73
N LEU A 74 10.70 -10.20 8.69
CA LEU A 74 12.11 -9.81 8.77
C LEU A 74 12.30 -8.43 9.41
N GLY A 75 11.22 -7.73 9.75
CA GLY A 75 11.25 -6.29 10.05
C GLY A 75 11.46 -5.46 8.79
N THR A 76 11.46 -4.13 8.96
CA THR A 76 11.64 -3.17 7.87
C THR A 76 12.49 -1.99 8.34
N SER A 77 13.13 -1.30 7.40
CA SER A 77 13.74 0.00 7.61
C SER A 77 13.49 0.90 6.40
N ARG A 78 13.81 2.19 6.58
CA ARG A 78 13.81 3.21 5.53
C ARG A 78 15.22 3.71 5.21
N GLN A 79 16.23 2.89 5.48
CA GLN A 79 17.61 3.27 5.20
C GLN A 79 17.83 3.34 3.69
N ARG A 80 18.38 4.46 3.24
CA ARG A 80 18.86 4.63 1.86
C ARG A 80 20.27 4.08 1.72
N LEU A 81 20.56 3.60 0.53
CA LEU A 81 21.92 3.32 0.09
C LEU A 81 22.57 4.62 -0.38
N ASP A 82 23.58 5.05 0.37
CA ASP A 82 24.60 6.00 -0.06
C ASP A 82 25.87 5.25 -0.47
N GLU A 83 26.94 5.97 -0.80
CA GLU A 83 28.19 5.35 -1.24
C GLU A 83 28.81 4.43 -0.17
N SER A 84 28.75 4.83 1.10
CA SER A 84 29.35 4.11 2.22
C SER A 84 28.59 2.81 2.54
N SER A 85 27.27 2.92 2.61
CA SER A 85 26.36 1.81 2.89
C SER A 85 26.26 0.85 1.70
N SER A 86 26.40 1.34 0.46
CA SER A 86 26.49 0.47 -0.72
C SER A 86 27.75 -0.39 -0.70
N ARG A 87 28.91 0.17 -0.32
CA ARG A 87 30.13 -0.62 -0.14
C ARG A 87 29.98 -1.68 0.93
N ALA A 88 29.37 -1.34 2.07
CA ALA A 88 29.13 -2.28 3.16
C ALA A 88 28.18 -3.41 2.73
N ALA A 89 27.05 -3.07 2.09
CA ALA A 89 26.12 -4.05 1.54
C ALA A 89 26.80 -5.00 0.54
N LEU A 90 27.60 -4.49 -0.39
CA LEU A 90 28.37 -5.32 -1.33
C LEU A 90 29.39 -6.21 -0.63
N ALA A 91 30.04 -5.74 0.43
CA ALA A 91 30.96 -6.55 1.23
C ALA A 91 30.22 -7.74 1.85
N THR A 92 29.05 -7.50 2.46
CA THR A 92 28.19 -8.55 3.00
C THR A 92 27.76 -9.55 1.92
N LEU A 93 27.31 -9.07 0.75
CA LEU A 93 26.94 -9.95 -0.37
C LEU A 93 28.11 -10.84 -0.80
N ARG A 94 29.33 -10.29 -0.88
CA ARG A 94 30.55 -11.05 -1.22
C ARG A 94 30.90 -12.10 -0.17
N VAL A 95 30.88 -11.75 1.12
CA VAL A 95 31.17 -12.66 2.23
C VAL A 95 30.23 -13.87 2.19
N HIS A 96 28.95 -13.65 1.93
CA HIS A 96 27.93 -14.71 1.88
C HIS A 96 27.71 -15.33 0.50
N ARG A 97 28.51 -14.93 -0.50
CA ARG A 97 28.45 -15.41 -1.90
C ARG A 97 27.05 -15.23 -2.52
N VAL A 98 26.39 -14.12 -2.20
CA VAL A 98 25.03 -13.80 -2.68
C VAL A 98 25.08 -13.17 -4.05
N THR A 99 24.61 -13.89 -5.07
CA THR A 99 24.55 -13.36 -6.44
C THR A 99 23.13 -13.06 -6.91
N ALA A 100 22.12 -13.37 -6.09
CA ALA A 100 20.71 -13.17 -6.40
C ALA A 100 20.00 -12.53 -5.20
N VAL A 101 19.26 -11.45 -5.44
CA VAL A 101 18.52 -10.72 -4.42
C VAL A 101 17.06 -10.55 -4.85
N VAL A 102 16.13 -10.92 -3.98
CA VAL A 102 14.73 -10.52 -4.08
C VAL A 102 14.47 -9.36 -3.12
N ALA A 103 14.15 -8.19 -3.66
CA ALA A 103 13.75 -7.04 -2.87
C ALA A 103 12.22 -7.00 -2.80
N ILE A 104 11.62 -7.05 -1.60
CA ILE A 104 10.16 -6.97 -1.43
C ILE A 104 9.81 -5.55 -0.96
N GLY A 105 9.15 -4.76 -1.81
CA GLY A 105 8.91 -3.35 -1.46
C GLY A 105 8.22 -2.50 -2.52
N GLY A 106 8.20 -1.19 -2.25
CA GLY A 106 7.57 -0.17 -3.11
C GLY A 106 8.60 0.64 -3.93
N ASN A 107 8.25 1.88 -4.29
CA ASN A 107 9.09 2.76 -5.11
C ASN A 107 10.48 3.00 -4.51
N ASP A 108 10.56 3.31 -3.21
CA ASP A 108 11.82 3.48 -2.48
C ASP A 108 12.72 2.24 -2.54
N THR A 109 12.11 1.06 -2.58
CA THR A 109 12.81 -0.22 -2.69
C THR A 109 13.29 -0.47 -4.12
N ALA A 110 12.52 -0.05 -5.13
CA ALA A 110 12.94 -0.07 -6.53
C ALA A 110 14.19 0.80 -6.75
N ALA A 111 14.21 2.01 -6.19
CA ALA A 111 15.36 2.91 -6.22
C ALA A 111 16.58 2.30 -5.52
N SER A 112 16.38 1.68 -4.35
CA SER A 112 17.47 0.99 -3.62
C SER A 112 18.01 -0.22 -4.40
N ALA A 113 17.16 -0.97 -5.09
CA ALA A 113 17.56 -2.10 -5.93
C ALA A 113 18.41 -1.65 -7.13
N LEU A 114 18.04 -0.53 -7.78
CA LEU A 114 18.83 0.08 -8.86
C LEU A 114 20.20 0.55 -8.36
N ALA A 115 20.25 1.22 -7.21
CA ALA A 115 21.51 1.66 -6.61
C ALA A 115 22.44 0.48 -6.30
N LEU A 116 21.89 -0.61 -5.72
CA LEU A 116 22.65 -1.81 -5.43
C LEU A 116 23.21 -2.49 -6.69
N LEU A 117 22.41 -2.58 -7.75
CA LEU A 117 22.84 -3.09 -9.06
C LEU A 117 23.97 -2.25 -9.67
N ALA A 118 23.82 -0.93 -9.69
CA ALA A 118 24.83 -0.02 -10.24
C ALA A 118 26.16 -0.12 -9.49
N HIS A 119 26.13 -0.20 -8.16
CA HIS A 119 27.34 -0.38 -7.36
C HIS A 119 27.97 -1.77 -7.56
N ALA A 120 27.16 -2.83 -7.73
CA ALA A 120 27.68 -4.16 -8.03
C ALA A 120 28.40 -4.19 -9.39
N GLU A 121 27.82 -3.57 -10.41
CA GLU A 121 28.41 -3.44 -11.75
C GLU A 121 29.75 -2.69 -11.71
N GLN A 122 29.79 -1.52 -11.06
CA GLN A 122 31.03 -0.75 -10.86
C GLN A 122 32.13 -1.56 -10.16
N ALA A 123 31.73 -2.46 -9.26
CA ALA A 123 32.64 -3.29 -8.49
C ALA A 123 32.96 -4.65 -9.16
N GLY A 124 32.50 -4.88 -10.39
CA GLY A 124 32.67 -6.14 -11.13
C GLY A 124 32.05 -7.35 -10.43
N TYR A 125 31.03 -7.15 -9.60
CA TYR A 125 30.37 -8.20 -8.84
C TYR A 125 29.11 -8.68 -9.57
N PRO A 126 29.00 -9.97 -9.94
CA PRO A 126 27.85 -10.50 -10.66
C PRO A 126 26.65 -10.62 -9.72
N LEU A 127 25.82 -9.58 -9.69
CA LEU A 127 24.62 -9.50 -8.87
C LEU A 127 23.38 -9.39 -9.76
N ALA A 128 22.38 -10.22 -9.49
CA ALA A 128 21.05 -10.10 -10.05
C ALA A 128 20.06 -9.68 -8.96
N VAL A 129 19.22 -8.68 -9.25
CA VAL A 129 18.13 -8.22 -8.37
C VAL A 129 16.81 -8.29 -9.12
N VAL A 130 15.76 -8.80 -8.46
CA VAL A 130 14.36 -8.70 -8.89
C VAL A 130 13.54 -8.07 -7.76
N LEU A 131 12.69 -7.11 -8.11
CA LEU A 131 11.73 -6.50 -7.18
C LEU A 131 10.42 -7.30 -7.18
N ALA A 132 10.03 -7.77 -6.01
CA ALA A 132 8.67 -8.24 -5.76
C ALA A 132 7.83 -7.04 -5.26
N PRO A 133 6.83 -6.57 -6.02
CA PRO A 133 6.08 -5.38 -5.65
C PRO A 133 5.32 -5.57 -4.34
N LYS A 134 5.27 -4.50 -3.55
CA LYS A 134 4.45 -4.40 -2.35
C LYS A 134 4.11 -2.94 -2.12
N THR A 135 2.83 -2.63 -1.91
CA THR A 135 2.34 -1.36 -1.35
C THR A 135 0.84 -1.47 -1.14
N ILE A 136 0.33 -0.81 -0.09
CA ILE A 136 -1.12 -0.66 0.10
C ILE A 136 -1.66 0.53 -0.69
N ASP A 137 -0.79 1.46 -1.08
CA ASP A 137 -1.15 2.71 -1.76
C ASP A 137 -1.49 2.47 -3.23
N ASN A 138 -1.15 1.28 -3.77
CA ASN A 138 -1.45 0.83 -5.13
C ASN A 138 -0.86 1.71 -6.24
N ASP A 139 0.25 2.36 -5.91
CA ASP A 139 0.88 3.47 -6.64
C ASP A 139 2.12 3.07 -7.44
N LEU A 140 2.48 1.78 -7.51
CA LEU A 140 3.55 1.34 -8.41
C LEU A 140 3.09 1.44 -9.87
N ALA A 141 3.91 2.07 -10.70
CA ALA A 141 3.69 2.15 -12.13
C ALA A 141 3.73 0.76 -12.80
N GLU A 142 3.12 0.66 -13.99
CA GLU A 142 3.25 -0.50 -14.89
C GLU A 142 2.69 -1.85 -14.34
N THR A 143 1.91 -1.84 -13.26
CA THR A 143 1.22 -3.02 -12.73
C THR A 143 -0.28 -2.74 -12.56
N ASP A 144 -1.13 -3.76 -12.69
CA ASP A 144 -2.59 -3.66 -12.49
C ASP A 144 -2.94 -3.30 -11.05
N HIS A 145 -2.29 -3.93 -10.09
CA HIS A 145 -2.38 -3.61 -8.68
C HIS A 145 -1.13 -4.12 -7.95
N THR A 146 -1.08 -3.93 -6.64
CA THR A 146 0.07 -4.33 -5.81
C THR A 146 -0.35 -5.18 -4.61
N PRO A 147 0.46 -6.20 -4.23
CA PRO A 147 0.24 -6.98 -3.02
C PRO A 147 0.06 -6.12 -1.77
N GLY A 148 -1.03 -6.37 -1.06
CA GLY A 148 -1.46 -5.66 0.13
C GLY A 148 -2.55 -4.61 -0.09
N TYR A 149 -2.69 -4.06 -1.30
CA TYR A 149 -3.78 -3.14 -1.62
C TYR A 149 -5.16 -3.79 -1.48
N PRO A 150 -5.45 -4.97 -2.10
CA PRO A 150 -6.79 -5.54 -2.03
C PRO A 150 -7.26 -5.80 -0.58
N SER A 151 -6.38 -6.31 0.28
CA SER A 151 -6.69 -6.54 1.70
C SER A 151 -6.93 -5.23 2.46
N ALA A 152 -6.13 -4.19 2.21
CA ALA A 152 -6.32 -2.88 2.85
C ALA A 152 -7.58 -2.16 2.36
N ALA A 153 -7.86 -2.26 1.06
CA ALA A 153 -9.07 -1.75 0.44
C ALA A 153 -10.32 -2.45 1.00
N ARG A 154 -10.30 -3.78 1.17
CA ARG A 154 -11.38 -4.54 1.80
C ARG A 154 -11.63 -4.07 3.24
N PHE A 155 -10.58 -3.91 4.04
CA PHE A 155 -10.69 -3.38 5.39
C PHE A 155 -11.39 -2.02 5.40
N LEU A 156 -10.91 -1.07 4.60
CA LEU A 156 -11.43 0.30 4.58
C LEU A 156 -12.87 0.36 4.06
N ALA A 157 -13.23 -0.46 3.07
CA ALA A 157 -14.60 -0.57 2.60
C ALA A 157 -15.56 -1.00 3.73
N LEU A 158 -15.21 -2.07 4.46
CA LEU A 158 -16.02 -2.59 5.56
C LEU A 158 -16.05 -1.62 6.75
N ALA A 159 -14.90 -1.07 7.14
CA ALA A 159 -14.80 -0.12 8.25
C ALA A 159 -15.59 1.17 7.95
N THR A 160 -15.54 1.66 6.71
CA THR A 160 -16.31 2.85 6.32
C THR A 160 -17.81 2.56 6.34
N ARG A 161 -18.24 1.42 5.81
CA ARG A 161 -19.65 0.99 5.85
C ARG A 161 -20.18 0.95 7.28
N ASP A 162 -19.46 0.30 8.19
CA ASP A 162 -19.92 0.16 9.58
C ASP A 162 -19.84 1.51 10.32
N LEU A 163 -18.83 2.32 10.02
CA LEU A 163 -18.71 3.67 10.56
C LEU A 163 -19.86 4.59 10.11
N MET A 164 -20.39 4.44 8.89
CA MET A 164 -21.57 5.20 8.46
C MET A 164 -22.79 4.96 9.35
N LEU A 165 -22.97 3.73 9.84
CA LEU A 165 -24.07 3.39 10.75
C LEU A 165 -23.87 4.03 12.13
N ASP A 166 -22.63 4.08 12.62
CA ASP A 166 -22.27 4.79 13.85
C ASP A 166 -22.49 6.31 13.69
N CYS A 167 -22.02 6.90 12.59
CA CYS A 167 -22.23 8.32 12.27
C CYS A 167 -23.71 8.68 12.26
N ARG A 168 -24.55 7.87 11.61
CA ARG A 168 -26.01 8.06 11.62
C ARG A 168 -26.58 8.07 13.04
N SER A 169 -26.09 7.18 13.90
CA SER A 169 -26.56 7.04 15.29
C SER A 169 -26.12 8.19 16.19
N LEU A 170 -25.03 8.88 15.83
CA LEU A 170 -24.43 9.98 16.58
C LEU A 170 -24.65 11.35 15.93
N ALA A 171 -25.54 11.45 14.93
CA ALA A 171 -25.79 12.67 14.17
C ALA A 171 -26.24 13.86 15.05
N THR A 172 -26.78 13.61 16.24
CA THR A 172 -27.14 14.66 17.22
C THR A 172 -25.93 15.25 17.97
N PHE A 173 -24.80 14.56 17.98
CA PHE A 173 -23.57 14.97 18.68
C PHE A 173 -22.47 15.44 17.73
N TYR A 174 -22.32 14.75 16.58
CA TYR A 174 -21.30 15.02 15.58
C TYR A 174 -21.96 15.21 14.22
N ALA A 175 -21.91 16.44 13.71
CA ALA A 175 -22.35 16.75 12.36
C ALA A 175 -21.37 16.21 11.32
N PHE A 176 -20.08 16.13 11.69
CA PHE A 176 -19.02 15.67 10.80
C PHE A 176 -18.19 14.58 11.47
N THR A 177 -17.92 13.52 10.71
CA THR A 177 -16.84 12.57 11.02
C THR A 177 -15.84 12.63 9.87
N VAL A 178 -14.55 12.79 10.18
CA VAL A 178 -13.47 12.80 9.20
C VAL A 178 -12.64 11.53 9.39
N LEU A 179 -12.69 10.63 8.41
CA LEU A 179 -11.90 9.41 8.36
C LEU A 179 -10.59 9.68 7.61
N GLU A 180 -9.47 9.67 8.33
CA GLU A 180 -8.15 9.80 7.73
C GLU A 180 -7.61 8.43 7.33
N VAL A 181 -7.36 8.25 6.03
CA VAL A 181 -6.86 7.00 5.47
C VAL A 181 -5.45 7.16 4.91
N GLN A 182 -4.72 6.05 4.84
CA GLN A 182 -3.44 6.00 4.13
C GLN A 182 -3.65 6.13 2.61
N GLY A 183 -2.57 6.25 1.84
CA GLY A 183 -2.67 6.41 0.38
C GLY A 183 -1.71 7.44 -0.20
N ARG A 184 -0.80 8.02 0.59
CA ARG A 184 0.19 9.03 0.20
C ARG A 184 -0.33 10.00 -0.89
N ASN A 185 0.12 9.84 -2.13
CA ASN A 185 -0.18 10.74 -3.25
C ASN A 185 -1.34 10.25 -4.14
N ALA A 186 -1.90 9.06 -3.89
CA ALA A 186 -2.89 8.42 -4.76
C ALA A 186 -4.18 8.03 -4.03
N GLY A 187 -5.32 8.25 -4.68
CA GLY A 187 -6.66 8.07 -4.12
C GLY A 187 -7.19 6.64 -4.07
N TRP A 188 -6.37 5.61 -4.26
CA TRP A 188 -6.82 4.20 -4.37
C TRP A 188 -7.54 3.69 -3.12
N LEU A 189 -7.01 4.00 -1.93
CA LEU A 189 -7.63 3.63 -0.64
C LEU A 189 -8.81 4.53 -0.28
N VAL A 190 -8.78 5.81 -0.69
CA VAL A 190 -9.92 6.72 -0.57
C VAL A 190 -11.10 6.19 -1.39
N ALA A 191 -10.86 5.81 -2.65
CA ALA A 191 -11.87 5.23 -3.53
C ALA A 191 -12.46 3.94 -2.95
N ALA A 192 -11.62 3.08 -2.35
CA ALA A 192 -12.05 1.82 -1.74
C ALA A 192 -13.07 2.00 -0.61
N CYS A 193 -13.03 3.12 0.12
CA CYS A 193 -13.99 3.42 1.19
C CYS A 193 -15.44 3.50 0.69
N GLY A 194 -15.65 3.79 -0.60
CA GLY A 194 -16.98 3.84 -1.23
C GLY A 194 -17.54 2.49 -1.70
N LEU A 195 -16.79 1.39 -1.62
CA LEU A 195 -17.15 0.14 -2.30
C LEU A 195 -18.31 -0.64 -1.66
N ALA A 196 -18.49 -0.53 -0.34
CA ALA A 196 -19.43 -1.34 0.44
C ALA A 196 -20.58 -0.49 1.02
N ILE A 197 -20.81 0.71 0.49
CA ILE A 197 -21.78 1.66 1.03
C ILE A 197 -23.16 1.39 0.46
N ASP A 198 -24.16 1.37 1.33
CA ASP A 198 -25.56 1.27 0.95
C ASP A 198 -26.03 2.55 0.21
N GLU A 199 -26.82 2.40 -0.85
CA GLU A 199 -27.30 3.51 -1.68
C GLU A 199 -28.07 4.56 -0.85
N SER A 200 -28.80 4.13 0.19
CA SER A 200 -29.54 5.05 1.08
C SER A 200 -28.64 5.96 1.91
N LEU A 201 -27.36 5.60 2.07
CA LEU A 201 -26.35 6.36 2.80
C LEU A 201 -25.31 7.00 1.88
N ALA A 202 -25.31 6.68 0.59
CA ALA A 202 -24.28 7.10 -0.35
C ALA A 202 -24.12 8.63 -0.45
N THR A 203 -25.18 9.41 -0.23
CA THR A 203 -25.10 10.88 -0.22
C THR A 203 -24.37 11.46 0.99
N HIS A 204 -24.31 10.72 2.11
CA HIS A 204 -23.65 11.17 3.34
C HIS A 204 -22.13 10.95 3.33
N LEU A 205 -21.63 10.08 2.44
CA LEU A 205 -20.20 9.83 2.27
C LEU A 205 -19.61 10.79 1.23
N GLN A 206 -18.54 11.49 1.59
CA GLN A 206 -17.77 12.33 0.67
C GLN A 206 -16.31 11.90 0.66
N LEU A 207 -15.78 11.64 -0.52
CA LEU A 207 -14.40 11.21 -0.73
C LEU A 207 -13.55 12.39 -1.23
N VAL A 208 -12.43 12.68 -0.57
CA VAL A 208 -11.51 13.73 -0.98
C VAL A 208 -10.27 13.11 -1.63
N PHE A 209 -10.18 13.22 -2.96
CA PHE A 209 -9.12 12.60 -3.74
C PHE A 209 -7.87 13.51 -3.86
N PRO A 210 -6.64 12.98 -3.67
CA PRO A 210 -5.42 13.71 -4.02
C PRO A 210 -5.39 14.21 -5.46
N GLU A 211 -6.01 13.47 -6.38
CA GLU A 211 -6.10 13.79 -7.80
C GLU A 211 -7.03 14.99 -8.10
N ARG A 212 -7.83 15.41 -7.12
CA ARG A 212 -8.71 16.59 -7.16
C ARG A 212 -8.38 17.50 -5.97
N PRO A 213 -7.16 18.07 -5.93
CA PRO A 213 -6.68 18.76 -4.76
C PRO A 213 -7.55 19.99 -4.47
N PRO A 214 -7.90 20.26 -3.19
CA PRO A 214 -8.64 21.45 -2.82
C PRO A 214 -7.77 22.71 -2.86
N ARG A 215 -8.40 23.87 -2.86
CA ARG A 215 -7.70 25.15 -2.67
C ARG A 215 -7.22 25.34 -1.23
N SER A 216 -8.07 25.01 -0.26
CA SER A 216 -7.81 25.16 1.17
C SER A 216 -8.69 24.21 2.00
N SER A 217 -8.41 24.06 3.29
CA SER A 217 -9.31 23.36 4.22
C SER A 217 -10.61 24.13 4.45
N HIS A 218 -10.57 25.47 4.36
CA HIS A 218 -11.73 26.34 4.50
C HIS A 218 -12.72 26.15 3.34
N ASP A 219 -12.22 26.10 2.10
CA ASP A 219 -13.06 25.92 0.90
C ASP A 219 -13.78 24.56 0.94
N LEU A 220 -13.08 23.49 1.36
CA LEU A 220 -13.72 22.19 1.60
C LEU A 220 -14.75 22.26 2.73
N ALA A 221 -14.45 23.00 3.81
CA ALA A 221 -15.37 23.15 4.91
C ALA A 221 -16.66 23.86 4.49
N GLU A 222 -16.60 24.92 3.67
CA GLU A 222 -17.78 25.61 3.13
C GLU A 222 -18.63 24.71 2.22
N GLU A 223 -17.97 23.93 1.35
CA GLU A 223 -18.63 22.94 0.48
C GLU A 223 -19.42 21.93 1.32
N PHE A 224 -18.76 21.30 2.30
CA PHE A 224 -19.37 20.27 3.12
C PHE A 224 -20.35 20.82 4.16
N ALA A 225 -20.17 22.06 4.62
CA ALA A 225 -21.15 22.76 5.46
C ALA A 225 -22.51 22.86 4.76
N SER A 226 -22.50 23.30 3.50
CA SER A 226 -23.71 23.47 2.69
C SER A 226 -24.43 22.15 2.48
N LEU A 227 -23.68 21.07 2.28
CA LEU A 227 -24.25 19.72 2.14
C LEU A 227 -24.76 19.16 3.47
N GLN A 228 -24.01 19.34 4.56
CA GLN A 228 -24.39 18.87 5.89
C GLN A 228 -25.66 19.57 6.40
N GLN A 229 -25.86 20.87 6.13
CA GLN A 229 -27.11 21.55 6.48
C GLN A 229 -28.35 20.90 5.86
N ARG A 230 -28.20 20.28 4.68
CA ARG A 230 -29.29 19.58 3.99
C ARG A 230 -29.48 18.14 4.49
N LEU A 231 -28.40 17.47 4.88
CA LEU A 231 -28.40 16.04 5.22
C LEU A 231 -28.33 15.74 6.72
N GLY A 232 -28.01 16.73 7.56
CA GLY A 232 -27.84 16.62 9.00
C GLY A 232 -26.48 16.10 9.45
N TRP A 233 -25.83 15.21 8.70
CA TRP A 233 -24.50 14.68 9.04
C TRP A 233 -23.72 14.20 7.81
N LEU A 234 -22.39 14.19 7.90
CA LEU A 234 -21.50 13.68 6.85
C LEU A 234 -20.35 12.83 7.41
N LEU A 235 -19.96 11.82 6.64
CA LEU A 235 -18.67 11.14 6.77
C LEU A 235 -17.77 11.59 5.61
N LEU A 236 -16.63 12.18 5.94
CA LEU A 236 -15.64 12.67 4.99
C LEU A 236 -14.41 11.76 5.03
N VAL A 237 -13.96 11.24 3.90
CA VAL A 237 -12.73 10.43 3.81
C VAL A 237 -11.63 11.28 3.21
N VAL A 238 -10.52 11.43 3.93
CA VAL A 238 -9.37 12.23 3.52
C VAL A 238 -8.08 11.43 3.60
N PRO A 239 -7.13 11.60 2.66
CA PRO A 239 -5.84 10.93 2.70
C PRO A 239 -4.88 11.63 3.67
N GLU A 240 -3.98 10.85 4.28
CA GLU A 240 -3.04 11.32 5.31
C GLU A 240 -2.02 12.38 4.84
N THR A 241 -1.80 12.51 3.53
CA THR A 241 -0.92 13.53 2.93
C THR A 241 -1.61 14.39 1.87
N LEU A 242 -2.90 14.71 2.05
CA LEU A 242 -3.63 15.59 1.15
C LEU A 242 -2.90 16.93 0.96
N ARG A 243 -2.75 17.33 -0.31
CA ARG A 243 -2.14 18.59 -0.72
C ARG A 243 -3.17 19.48 -1.40
N ARG A 244 -2.89 20.78 -1.39
CA ARG A 244 -3.69 21.79 -2.06
C ARG A 244 -3.29 21.91 -3.53
N GLU A 245 -4.07 22.67 -4.31
CA GLU A 245 -3.77 22.99 -5.71
C GLU A 245 -2.37 23.60 -5.90
N ASP A 246 -1.87 24.34 -4.90
CA ASP A 246 -0.52 24.93 -4.91
C ASP A 246 0.61 23.95 -4.51
N GLY A 247 0.28 22.66 -4.30
CA GLY A 247 1.20 21.60 -3.92
C GLY A 247 1.59 21.59 -2.45
N ARG A 248 1.18 22.57 -1.63
CA ARG A 248 1.48 22.58 -0.20
C ARG A 248 0.57 21.60 0.57
N PRO A 249 1.00 21.06 1.71
CA PRO A 249 0.13 20.25 2.56
C PRO A 249 -1.15 21.01 2.94
N LEU A 250 -2.28 20.30 3.04
CA LEU A 250 -3.55 20.90 3.44
C LEU A 250 -3.48 21.48 4.86
N ALA A 251 -2.79 20.79 5.76
CA ALA A 251 -2.52 21.31 7.09
C ALA A 251 -1.40 22.36 7.04
N GLU A 252 -1.73 23.61 7.34
CA GLU A 252 -0.83 24.76 7.32
C GLU A 252 0.12 24.82 8.53
N ALA A 253 0.84 23.73 8.80
CA ALA A 253 1.88 23.72 9.82
C ALA A 253 3.12 22.95 9.36
N ALA A 254 4.26 23.27 9.98
CA ALA A 254 5.54 22.63 9.67
C ALA A 254 5.43 21.09 9.82
N PRO A 255 6.09 20.30 8.95
CA PRO A 255 6.07 18.85 9.06
C PRO A 255 6.63 18.44 10.41
N ARG A 256 5.96 17.48 11.06
CA ARG A 256 6.41 16.96 12.36
C ARG A 256 7.69 16.15 12.25
N TRP A 257 7.91 15.54 11.08
CA TRP A 257 9.05 14.70 10.78
C TRP A 257 9.24 14.60 9.25
N VAL A 258 10.46 14.28 8.81
CA VAL A 258 10.79 13.97 7.41
C VAL A 258 11.54 12.64 7.41
N ASP A 259 11.13 11.71 6.55
CA ASP A 259 11.78 10.40 6.50
C ASP A 259 13.14 10.43 5.78
N PRO A 260 13.96 9.38 5.88
CA PRO A 260 15.27 9.35 5.21
C PRO A 260 15.18 9.43 3.67
N HIS A 261 14.02 9.13 3.08
CA HIS A 261 13.72 9.28 1.66
C HIS A 261 13.31 10.71 1.28
N GLY A 262 13.24 11.62 2.24
CA GLY A 262 12.89 13.03 2.04
C GLY A 262 11.38 13.28 2.03
N HIS A 263 10.57 12.30 2.41
CA HIS A 263 9.12 12.46 2.43
C HIS A 263 8.67 13.15 3.73
N PRO A 264 8.03 14.34 3.65
CA PRO A 264 7.55 15.04 4.83
C PRO A 264 6.28 14.37 5.38
N TYR A 265 6.17 14.34 6.71
CA TYR A 265 4.97 13.98 7.45
C TYR A 265 4.29 15.25 7.95
N PRO A 266 3.38 15.83 7.15
CA PRO A 266 2.67 17.03 7.54
C PRO A 266 1.76 16.76 8.74
N PRO A 267 1.32 17.82 9.45
CA PRO A 267 0.21 17.70 10.38
C PRO A 267 -1.03 17.12 9.67
N SER A 268 -1.90 16.46 10.43
CA SER A 268 -3.02 15.69 9.88
C SER A 268 -3.98 16.57 9.07
N PRO A 269 -4.19 16.30 7.76
CA PRO A 269 -5.21 16.94 6.95
C PRO A 269 -6.61 16.80 7.54
N ALA A 270 -6.90 15.68 8.23
CA ALA A 270 -8.18 15.47 8.87
C ALA A 270 -8.43 16.41 10.05
N GLU A 271 -7.42 16.70 10.89
CA GLU A 271 -7.58 17.71 11.96
C GLU A 271 -7.79 19.10 11.37
N ALA A 272 -7.03 19.44 10.32
CA ALA A 272 -7.13 20.74 9.68
C ALA A 272 -8.53 20.95 9.07
N LEU A 273 -9.09 19.92 8.43
CA LEU A 273 -10.44 19.95 7.91
C LEU A 273 -11.50 19.96 9.03
N ALA A 274 -11.34 19.15 10.08
CA ALA A 274 -12.26 19.13 11.21
C ALA A 274 -12.33 20.49 11.91
N HIS A 275 -11.18 21.13 12.15
CA HIS A 275 -11.12 22.47 12.73
C HIS A 275 -11.78 23.53 11.83
N ALA A 276 -11.55 23.45 10.51
CA ALA A 276 -12.20 24.35 9.56
C ALA A 276 -13.72 24.16 9.55
N LEU A 277 -14.21 22.92 9.59
CA LEU A 277 -15.65 22.61 9.67
C LEU A 277 -16.29 23.17 10.95
N GLU A 278 -15.64 23.01 12.09
CA GLU A 278 -16.11 23.55 13.37
C GLU A 278 -16.16 25.08 13.34
N THR A 279 -15.18 25.73 12.72
CA THR A 279 -15.11 27.18 12.58
C THR A 279 -16.21 27.72 11.67
N VAL A 280 -16.43 27.07 10.51
CA VAL A 280 -17.42 27.50 9.51
C VAL A 280 -18.85 27.20 9.97
N CYS A 281 -19.09 26.04 10.59
CA CYS A 281 -20.44 25.56 10.88
C CYS A 281 -20.90 25.77 12.33
N GLY A 282 -19.96 25.96 13.27
CA GLY A 282 -20.24 25.89 14.70
C GLY A 282 -20.67 24.49 15.19
N ALA A 283 -20.55 23.47 14.34
CA ALA A 283 -20.97 22.10 14.62
C ALA A 283 -19.76 21.20 14.86
N ARG A 284 -19.87 20.29 15.83
CA ARG A 284 -18.75 19.43 16.24
C ARG A 284 -18.33 18.47 15.13
N ALA A 285 -17.02 18.37 14.95
CA ALA A 285 -16.39 17.35 14.12
C ALA A 285 -15.63 16.35 15.00
N ARG A 286 -15.41 15.15 14.49
CA ARG A 286 -14.46 14.18 15.07
C ARG A 286 -13.59 13.57 14.00
N VAL A 287 -12.36 13.23 14.37
CA VAL A 287 -11.40 12.57 13.48
C VAL A 287 -11.23 11.11 13.90
N ILE A 288 -11.26 10.20 12.92
CA ILE A 288 -11.01 8.77 13.10
C ILE A 288 -9.81 8.39 12.22
N ARG A 289 -8.87 7.64 12.81
CA ARG A 289 -7.67 7.15 12.12
C ARG A 289 -7.54 5.64 12.32
N PRO A 290 -7.85 4.81 11.31
CA PRO A 290 -7.58 3.38 11.38
C PRO A 290 -6.07 3.11 11.50
N GLY A 291 -5.25 3.95 10.88
CA GLY A 291 -3.79 3.87 10.94
C GLY A 291 -3.28 2.49 10.55
N ALA A 292 -2.41 1.91 11.37
CA ALA A 292 -1.80 0.61 11.10
C ALA A 292 -2.81 -0.53 10.97
N LEU A 293 -4.02 -0.44 11.54
CA LEU A 293 -5.03 -1.49 11.43
C LEU A 293 -5.40 -1.74 9.96
N ALA A 294 -5.53 -0.67 9.16
CA ALA A 294 -5.93 -0.80 7.75
C ALA A 294 -4.98 -1.64 6.91
N ARG A 295 -3.70 -1.72 7.29
CA ARG A 295 -2.68 -2.47 6.54
C ARG A 295 -2.32 -3.83 7.14
N CYS A 296 -2.77 -4.17 8.34
CA CYS A 296 -2.37 -5.42 9.01
C CYS A 296 -3.52 -6.19 9.68
N PHE A 297 -4.78 -5.77 9.52
CA PHE A 297 -5.91 -6.49 10.10
C PHE A 297 -6.13 -7.83 9.38
N ARG A 298 -5.85 -8.92 10.09
CA ARG A 298 -5.79 -10.27 9.52
C ARG A 298 -7.13 -10.76 8.97
N GLU A 299 -8.23 -10.43 9.63
CA GLU A 299 -9.56 -10.95 9.28
C GLU A 299 -10.12 -10.38 7.96
N THR A 300 -9.51 -9.30 7.45
CA THR A 300 -9.88 -8.69 6.16
C THR A 300 -8.87 -9.01 5.06
N VAL A 301 -7.90 -9.88 5.30
CA VAL A 301 -6.97 -10.33 4.26
C VAL A 301 -7.75 -11.12 3.20
N VAL A 302 -7.64 -10.68 1.95
CA VAL A 302 -8.26 -11.36 0.81
C VAL A 302 -7.38 -12.54 0.41
N GLU A 303 -7.99 -13.71 0.17
CA GLU A 303 -7.25 -14.90 -0.24
C GLU A 303 -6.49 -14.68 -1.55
N LEU A 304 -7.15 -14.08 -2.55
CA LEU A 304 -6.55 -13.72 -3.84
C LEU A 304 -5.26 -12.91 -3.67
N ASP A 305 -5.29 -11.85 -2.85
CA ASP A 305 -4.12 -10.99 -2.55
C ASP A 305 -2.98 -11.81 -1.95
N ARG A 306 -3.29 -12.76 -1.05
CA ARG A 306 -2.30 -13.64 -0.44
C ARG A 306 -1.71 -14.63 -1.45
N GLU A 307 -2.54 -15.21 -2.31
CA GLU A 307 -2.12 -16.15 -3.35
C GLU A 307 -1.25 -15.47 -4.40
N GLU A 308 -1.67 -14.31 -4.91
CA GLU A 308 -0.89 -13.50 -5.86
C GLU A 308 0.42 -13.03 -5.23
N ALA A 309 0.41 -12.57 -3.96
CA ALA A 309 1.63 -12.20 -3.24
C ALA A 309 2.64 -13.35 -3.16
N ARG A 310 2.18 -14.57 -2.83
CA ARG A 310 3.04 -15.77 -2.79
C ARG A 310 3.54 -16.16 -4.18
N ALA A 311 2.68 -16.08 -5.19
CA ALA A 311 3.04 -16.39 -6.57
C ALA A 311 4.06 -15.40 -7.16
N ILE A 312 3.97 -14.12 -6.80
CA ILE A 312 4.96 -13.09 -7.11
C ILE A 312 6.32 -13.44 -6.51
N GLY A 313 6.35 -13.88 -5.25
CA GLY A 313 7.57 -14.32 -4.59
C GLY A 313 8.25 -15.48 -5.32
N ARG A 314 7.46 -16.48 -5.76
CA ARG A 314 7.97 -17.59 -6.58
C ARG A 314 8.50 -17.10 -7.93
N THR A 315 7.71 -16.30 -8.64
CA THR A 315 8.06 -15.77 -9.97
C THR A 315 9.37 -14.98 -9.94
N ALA A 316 9.59 -14.17 -8.90
CA ALA A 316 10.83 -13.42 -8.75
C ALA A 316 12.07 -14.32 -8.73
N VAL A 317 11.98 -15.47 -8.04
CA VAL A 317 13.07 -16.45 -7.95
C VAL A 317 13.24 -17.24 -9.24
N GLU A 318 12.15 -17.60 -9.93
CA GLU A 318 12.21 -18.24 -11.26
C GLU A 318 12.93 -17.36 -12.28
N TRP A 319 12.63 -16.07 -12.28
CA TRP A 319 13.30 -15.09 -13.15
C TRP A 319 14.78 -14.95 -12.80
N LEU A 320 15.14 -14.84 -11.53
CA LEU A 320 16.55 -14.83 -11.12
C LEU A 320 17.28 -16.11 -11.56
N ALA A 321 16.66 -17.27 -11.41
CA ALA A 321 17.25 -18.56 -11.79
C ALA A 321 17.44 -18.71 -13.31
N THR A 322 16.59 -18.07 -14.11
CA THR A 322 16.65 -18.05 -15.58
C THR A 322 17.50 -16.89 -16.13
N GLY A 323 18.19 -16.15 -15.26
CA GLY A 323 19.15 -15.10 -15.63
C GLY A 323 18.53 -13.71 -15.82
N GLN A 324 17.26 -13.55 -15.48
CA GLN A 324 16.56 -12.28 -15.57
C GLN A 324 16.82 -11.41 -14.34
N SER A 325 17.05 -10.11 -14.56
CA SER A 325 17.40 -9.15 -13.52
C SER A 325 16.99 -7.72 -13.87
N ALA A 326 17.12 -6.80 -12.92
CA ALA A 326 16.77 -5.38 -13.05
C ALA A 326 15.30 -5.16 -13.43
N VAL A 327 14.42 -6.04 -12.96
CA VAL A 327 12.98 -5.99 -13.22
C VAL A 327 12.16 -6.12 -11.94
N MET A 328 10.94 -5.61 -11.99
CA MET A 328 9.85 -5.89 -11.07
C MET A 328 8.92 -6.96 -11.66
N VAL A 329 8.36 -7.82 -10.80
CA VAL A 329 7.25 -8.71 -11.15
C VAL A 329 5.96 -7.90 -11.26
N GLY A 330 5.63 -7.41 -12.45
CA GLY A 330 4.38 -6.66 -12.70
C GLY A 330 3.20 -7.59 -12.91
N ILE A 331 2.02 -7.16 -12.47
CA ILE A 331 0.75 -7.87 -12.68
C ILE A 331 0.06 -7.27 -13.91
N GLU A 332 -0.35 -8.12 -14.84
CA GLU A 332 -1.17 -7.74 -15.99
C GLU A 332 -2.50 -8.47 -15.92
N ARG A 333 -3.58 -7.69 -15.82
CA ARG A 333 -4.94 -8.22 -15.84
C ARG A 333 -5.34 -8.63 -17.25
N LEU A 334 -5.83 -9.86 -17.38
CA LEU A 334 -6.28 -10.46 -18.63
C LEU A 334 -7.80 -10.49 -18.77
N SER A 335 -8.52 -10.59 -17.65
CA SER A 335 -9.98 -10.67 -17.60
C SER A 335 -10.49 -10.22 -16.23
N ASP A 336 -11.67 -9.58 -16.21
CA ASP A 336 -12.38 -9.19 -14.97
C ASP A 336 -13.26 -10.32 -14.43
N ASP A 337 -13.92 -11.09 -15.32
CA ASP A 337 -14.82 -12.19 -14.97
C ASP A 337 -14.78 -13.32 -16.03
N PRO A 338 -14.25 -14.51 -15.70
CA PRO A 338 -13.55 -14.82 -14.46
C PRO A 338 -12.27 -13.98 -14.37
N TYR A 339 -11.95 -13.52 -13.16
CA TYR A 339 -10.74 -12.73 -12.91
C TYR A 339 -9.48 -13.54 -13.21
N ARG A 340 -8.58 -12.97 -14.01
CA ARG A 340 -7.32 -13.61 -14.40
C ARG A 340 -6.20 -12.59 -14.57
N VAL A 341 -5.01 -12.97 -14.13
CA VAL A 341 -3.78 -12.20 -14.33
C VAL A 341 -2.67 -13.07 -14.93
N ARG A 342 -1.68 -12.40 -15.52
CA ARG A 342 -0.34 -12.97 -15.73
C ARG A 342 0.71 -12.06 -15.13
N PHE A 343 1.87 -12.62 -14.80
CA PHE A 343 3.02 -11.83 -14.40
C PHE A 343 3.89 -11.51 -15.60
N ARG A 344 4.31 -10.24 -15.69
CA ARG A 344 5.20 -9.75 -16.75
C ARG A 344 6.36 -8.97 -16.12
N PRO A 345 7.55 -9.00 -16.72
CA PRO A 345 8.64 -8.21 -16.21
C PRO A 345 8.49 -6.74 -16.58
N VAL A 346 8.76 -5.88 -15.60
CA VAL A 346 8.78 -4.43 -15.77
C VAL A 346 10.17 -3.93 -15.42
N PRO A 347 10.89 -3.23 -16.32
CA PRO A 347 12.19 -2.65 -15.99
C PRO A 347 12.12 -1.74 -14.76
N LEU A 348 13.05 -1.89 -13.80
CA LEU A 348 13.02 -1.10 -12.56
C LEU A 348 13.07 0.41 -12.81
N GLN A 349 13.71 0.86 -13.88
CA GLN A 349 13.78 2.27 -14.28
C GLN A 349 12.41 2.87 -14.66
N ARG A 350 11.42 2.02 -15.00
CA ARG A 350 10.03 2.47 -15.26
C ARG A 350 9.17 2.47 -14.00
N VAL A 351 9.69 1.97 -12.89
CA VAL A 351 8.98 1.87 -11.61
C VAL A 351 9.53 2.89 -10.63
N ALA A 352 10.86 2.91 -10.44
CA ALA A 352 11.51 3.84 -9.51
C ALA A 352 11.13 5.29 -9.84
N ASP A 353 10.70 6.02 -8.81
CA ASP A 353 10.25 7.42 -8.90
C ASP A 353 9.04 7.68 -9.82
N HIS A 354 8.33 6.63 -10.24
CA HIS A 354 7.10 6.73 -11.03
C HIS A 354 5.89 6.26 -10.21
N GLU A 355 4.94 7.18 -10.02
CA GLU A 355 3.70 6.90 -9.28
C GLU A 355 2.52 6.69 -10.23
N ARG A 356 1.64 5.75 -9.87
CA ARG A 356 0.38 5.49 -10.54
C ARG A 356 -0.78 6.09 -9.75
N LEU A 357 -1.27 7.22 -10.24
CA LEU A 357 -2.46 7.88 -9.69
C LEU A 357 -3.75 7.15 -10.05
N LEU A 358 -4.82 7.47 -9.33
CA LEU A 358 -6.15 6.97 -9.64
C LEU A 358 -6.62 7.55 -10.99
N PRO A 359 -7.07 6.72 -11.95
CA PRO A 359 -7.56 7.20 -13.24
C PRO A 359 -8.73 8.18 -13.09
N PRO A 360 -8.82 9.25 -13.91
CA PRO A 360 -9.91 10.23 -13.83
C PRO A 360 -11.31 9.61 -13.94
N GLU A 361 -11.47 8.56 -14.74
CA GLU A 361 -12.73 7.82 -14.92
C GLU A 361 -13.17 7.03 -13.67
N PHE A 362 -12.27 6.83 -12.70
CA PHE A 362 -12.57 6.21 -11.41
C PHE A 362 -13.12 7.22 -10.40
N ILE A 363 -13.06 8.51 -10.72
CA ILE A 363 -13.57 9.61 -9.91
C ILE A 363 -14.80 10.20 -10.61
N SER A 364 -15.88 10.34 -9.85
CA SER A 364 -17.11 11.00 -10.33
C SER A 364 -16.88 12.45 -10.74
N GLN A 365 -17.80 13.00 -11.54
CA GLN A 365 -17.67 14.35 -12.09
C GLN A 365 -17.59 15.44 -11.00
N ASP A 366 -18.29 15.27 -9.88
CA ASP A 366 -18.23 16.18 -8.73
C ASP A 366 -16.94 16.01 -7.90
N GLY A 367 -16.15 14.97 -8.17
CA GLY A 367 -14.91 14.71 -7.46
C GLY A 367 -15.09 14.17 -6.03
N ARG A 368 -16.28 13.65 -5.68
CA ARG A 368 -16.60 13.23 -4.30
C ARG A 368 -17.01 11.78 -4.13
N ARG A 369 -17.09 11.02 -5.23
CA ARG A 369 -17.43 9.58 -5.22
C ARG A 369 -16.54 8.78 -6.15
N ALA A 370 -16.33 7.51 -5.80
CA ALA A 370 -15.77 6.53 -6.73
C ALA A 370 -16.85 6.08 -7.73
N THR A 371 -16.47 5.86 -8.99
CA THR A 371 -17.43 5.49 -10.05
C THR A 371 -17.68 3.98 -10.11
N THR A 372 -18.68 3.58 -10.90
CA THR A 372 -18.89 2.17 -11.26
C THR A 372 -17.69 1.57 -12.00
N ALA A 373 -16.90 2.38 -12.72
CA ALA A 373 -15.67 1.90 -13.37
C ALA A 373 -14.63 1.48 -12.33
N PHE A 374 -14.45 2.28 -11.27
CA PHE A 374 -13.61 1.88 -10.13
C PHE A 374 -14.14 0.61 -9.46
N ALA A 375 -15.46 0.54 -9.21
CA ALA A 375 -16.06 -0.64 -8.59
C ALA A 375 -15.84 -1.91 -9.43
N ARG A 376 -15.92 -1.83 -10.76
CA ARG A 376 -15.62 -2.95 -11.67
C ARG A 376 -14.17 -3.42 -11.55
N TYR A 377 -13.22 -2.49 -11.48
CA TYR A 377 -11.80 -2.80 -11.29
C TYR A 377 -11.52 -3.44 -9.92
N ALA A 378 -12.09 -2.88 -8.84
CA ALA A 378 -11.74 -3.23 -7.48
C ALA A 378 -12.47 -4.48 -6.95
N ARG A 379 -13.73 -4.73 -7.37
CA ARG A 379 -14.55 -5.85 -6.85
C ARG A 379 -13.88 -7.22 -6.98
N PRO A 380 -13.29 -7.60 -8.14
CA PRO A 380 -12.58 -8.87 -8.24
C PRO A 380 -11.40 -8.99 -7.27
N LEU A 381 -10.77 -7.87 -6.91
CA LEU A 381 -9.61 -7.82 -6.03
C LEU A 381 -10.01 -7.94 -4.55
N VAL A 382 -11.04 -7.21 -4.13
CA VAL A 382 -11.44 -7.12 -2.71
C VAL A 382 -12.42 -8.21 -2.28
N GLY A 383 -12.95 -8.96 -3.24
CA GLY A 383 -13.98 -9.98 -3.04
C GLY A 383 -15.35 -9.39 -2.68
N GLU A 384 -16.34 -10.26 -2.51
CA GLU A 384 -17.70 -9.86 -2.18
C GLU A 384 -17.82 -9.29 -0.76
N PHE A 385 -18.72 -8.33 -0.60
CA PHE A 385 -19.13 -7.81 0.70
C PHE A 385 -20.45 -8.47 1.10
N ALA A 386 -20.56 -8.93 2.34
CA ALA A 386 -21.84 -9.41 2.85
C ALA A 386 -22.85 -8.26 2.76
N ALA A 387 -24.04 -8.55 2.21
CA ALA A 387 -25.15 -7.60 2.23
C ALA A 387 -25.41 -7.19 3.68
N THR A 388 -25.51 -5.89 3.91
CA THR A 388 -25.88 -5.37 5.22
C THR A 388 -27.38 -5.52 5.32
N GLU A 389 -27.88 -6.45 6.12
CA GLU A 389 -29.30 -6.50 6.48
C GLU A 389 -29.59 -5.31 7.40
N THR A 390 -29.73 -4.12 6.84
CA THR A 390 -30.11 -2.93 7.61
C THR A 390 -31.56 -3.06 8.02
N HIS A 391 -31.81 -3.26 9.31
CA HIS A 391 -33.15 -3.14 9.89
C HIS A 391 -33.68 -1.71 9.68
N HIS A 392 -34.45 -1.50 8.62
CA HIS A 392 -35.20 -0.25 8.37
C HIS A 392 -36.48 -0.13 9.20
N ALA A 393 -36.60 -0.89 10.31
CA ALA A 393 -37.84 -0.98 11.09
C ALA A 393 -38.31 0.34 11.73
N TRP A 394 -37.48 1.39 11.68
CA TRP A 394 -37.71 2.65 12.41
C TRP A 394 -37.72 3.91 11.53
N SER A 395 -37.80 3.80 10.20
CA SER A 395 -38.13 4.97 9.36
C SER A 395 -39.64 5.22 9.40
N ARG A 396 -40.09 6.06 10.34
CA ARG A 396 -41.40 6.70 10.33
C ARG A 396 -41.26 8.19 10.15
#